data_AF-A0A7S1CJ56-F1
#
_entry.id   AF-A0A7S1CJ56-F1
#
_cell.length_a   1.000
_cell.length_b   1.000
_cell.length_c   1.000
_cell.angle_alpha   90.00
_cell.angle_beta   90.00
_cell.angle_gamma   90.00
#
_symmetry.space_group_name_H-M   'P 1'
#
loop_
_entity.id
_entity.type
_entity.pdbx_description
1 polymer ?
#
loop_
_entity_poly.entity_id
_entity_poly.type
_entity_poly.pdbx_seq_one_letter_code
_entity_poly.pdbx_strand_id
1 'polypeptide(L)'
;ADLATGKRSVKLRDALPKLREVKRMVDAADGATFEKCMRLAVDLFNNLFRDRILALTSKFPKDFVTKDGEAFWSGAKRFPLAADLDLDNEQHMSFLIAATNILSANFGVTPLPEEAMVPLGDEKRDPAYFKRTLEAAPPAAAFKRRKSVELAMAAEVDMDDDKDAEVKEATDEDAAEVADLLKQLRSRHVTDIRIAPADFEKDQDLNFHIDFITAASNLRATNYHIKTASRHTCKMIAGK
;
A
#
# COMPACT_ATOMS: atom_id res chain seq x y z
N ALA A 1 34.07 21.18 10.78
CA ALA A 1 33.44 19.96 11.35
C ALA A 1 31.95 19.89 11.00
N ASP A 2 31.22 21.01 11.00
CA ASP A 2 29.76 21.05 10.81
C ASP A 2 29.23 20.64 9.44
N LEU A 3 29.98 20.83 8.35
CA LEU A 3 29.54 20.34 7.02
C LEU A 3 29.53 18.80 6.92
N ALA A 4 30.30 18.09 7.74
CA ALA A 4 30.36 16.63 7.71
C ALA A 4 29.21 16.00 8.52
N THR A 5 28.84 16.61 9.64
CA THR A 5 27.68 16.23 10.46
C THR A 5 26.37 16.55 9.75
N GLY A 6 26.24 17.73 9.14
CA GLY A 6 25.06 18.08 8.33
C GLY A 6 24.84 17.17 7.13
N LYS A 7 25.91 16.88 6.35
CA LYS A 7 25.83 15.93 5.22
C LYS A 7 25.50 14.50 5.66
N ARG A 8 25.93 14.08 6.85
CA ARG A 8 25.63 12.75 7.42
C ARG A 8 24.16 12.67 7.89
N SER A 9 23.67 13.72 8.54
CA SER A 9 22.26 13.84 8.97
C SER A 9 21.30 13.76 7.78
N VAL A 10 21.57 14.51 6.71
CA VAL A 10 20.77 14.45 5.47
C VAL A 10 20.77 13.04 4.85
N LYS A 11 21.94 12.40 4.75
CA LYS A 11 22.04 11.02 4.23
C LYS A 11 21.27 10.00 5.06
N LEU A 12 21.28 10.12 6.38
CA LEU A 12 20.54 9.22 7.28
C LEU A 12 19.03 9.37 7.10
N ARG A 13 18.55 10.62 7.09
CA ARG A 13 17.14 10.94 6.87
C ARG A 13 16.63 10.39 5.54
N ASP A 14 17.40 10.55 4.46
CA ASP A 14 16.99 10.10 3.13
C ASP A 14 17.09 8.57 2.96
N ALA A 15 17.97 7.92 3.73
CA ALA A 15 18.19 6.47 3.67
C ALA A 15 17.19 5.66 4.50
N LEU A 16 16.74 6.20 5.64
CA LEU A 16 15.89 5.48 6.59
C LEU A 16 14.56 4.98 5.99
N PRO A 17 13.78 5.80 5.24
CA PRO A 17 12.57 5.33 4.57
C PRO A 17 12.84 4.19 3.58
N LYS A 18 13.95 4.28 2.83
CA LYS A 18 14.36 3.24 1.86
C LYS A 18 14.73 1.94 2.57
N LEU A 19 15.47 2.02 3.68
CA LEU A 19 15.83 0.85 4.49
C LEU A 19 14.61 0.17 5.11
N ARG A 20 13.64 0.94 5.60
CA ARG A 20 12.36 0.40 6.09
C ARG A 20 11.62 -0.35 4.99
N GLU A 21 11.60 0.20 3.78
CA GLU A 21 10.93 -0.44 2.64
C GLU A 21 11.65 -1.71 2.19
N VAL A 22 12.99 -1.70 2.11
CA VAL A 22 13.79 -2.91 1.82
C VAL A 22 13.52 -3.99 2.87
N LYS A 23 13.56 -3.64 4.16
CA LYS A 23 13.27 -4.57 5.25
C LYS A 23 11.87 -5.16 5.14
N ARG A 24 10.87 -4.32 4.88
CA ARG A 24 9.49 -4.74 4.67
C ARG A 24 9.37 -5.72 3.51
N MET A 25 10.02 -5.44 2.37
CA MET A 25 9.98 -6.31 1.18
C MET A 25 10.69 -7.64 1.42
N VAL A 26 11.86 -7.63 2.07
CA VAL A 26 12.57 -8.86 2.46
C VAL A 26 11.73 -9.71 3.41
N ASP A 27 11.11 -9.10 4.43
CA ASP A 27 10.24 -9.83 5.37
C ASP A 27 8.97 -10.38 4.69
N ALA A 28 8.42 -9.64 3.72
CA ALA A 28 7.25 -10.06 2.95
C ALA A 28 7.59 -11.25 2.04
N ALA A 29 8.73 -11.21 1.35
CA ALA A 29 9.17 -12.25 0.42
C ALA A 29 9.71 -13.51 1.12
N ASP A 30 10.28 -13.38 2.32
CA ASP A 30 10.80 -14.50 3.10
C ASP A 30 9.71 -15.55 3.42
N GLY A 31 9.87 -16.78 2.93
CA GLY A 31 8.86 -17.84 3.11
C GLY A 31 7.50 -17.48 2.49
N ALA A 32 7.49 -16.75 1.37
CA ALA A 32 6.26 -16.39 0.68
C ALA A 32 5.47 -17.63 0.21
N THR A 33 4.18 -17.64 0.53
CA THR A 33 3.18 -18.57 -0.02
C THR A 33 2.05 -17.76 -0.63
N PHE A 34 1.16 -18.40 -1.39
CA PHE A 34 0.01 -17.71 -1.98
C PHE A 34 -0.90 -17.13 -0.88
N GLU A 35 -1.15 -17.88 0.19
CA GLU A 35 -1.94 -17.45 1.35
C GLU A 35 -1.25 -16.32 2.13
N LYS A 36 0.08 -16.32 2.22
CA LYS A 36 0.82 -15.17 2.77
C LYS A 36 0.60 -13.94 1.89
N CYS A 37 0.63 -14.08 0.56
CA CYS A 37 0.33 -13.00 -0.37
C CYS A 37 -1.13 -12.50 -0.24
N MET A 38 -2.08 -13.40 0.03
CA MET A 38 -3.47 -13.01 0.32
C MET A 38 -3.58 -12.15 1.58
N ARG A 39 -2.87 -12.52 2.66
CA ARG A 39 -2.83 -11.70 3.88
C ARG A 39 -2.17 -10.34 3.63
N LEU A 40 -1.09 -10.31 2.84
CA LEU A 40 -0.45 -9.06 2.44
C LEU A 40 -1.40 -8.17 1.59
N ALA A 41 -2.23 -8.77 0.73
CA ALA A 41 -3.26 -8.04 -0.01
C ALA A 41 -4.36 -7.48 0.91
N VAL A 42 -4.78 -8.23 1.93
CA VAL A 42 -5.71 -7.75 2.97
C VAL A 42 -5.09 -6.60 3.77
N ASP A 43 -3.83 -6.71 4.16
CA ASP A 43 -3.11 -5.65 4.85
C ASP A 43 -2.98 -4.39 3.97
N LEU A 44 -2.72 -4.58 2.67
CA LEU A 44 -2.67 -3.49 1.71
C LEU A 44 -4.03 -2.81 1.54
N PHE A 45 -5.12 -3.58 1.42
CA PHE A 45 -6.48 -3.07 1.37
C PHE A 45 -6.78 -2.21 2.60
N ASN A 46 -6.58 -2.78 3.79
CA ASN A 46 -6.84 -2.10 5.06
C ASN A 46 -5.99 -0.84 5.17
N ASN A 47 -4.72 -0.89 4.77
CA ASN A 47 -3.86 0.27 4.80
C ASN A 47 -4.38 1.41 3.92
N LEU A 48 -4.69 1.12 2.65
CA LEU A 48 -5.03 2.13 1.64
C LEU A 48 -6.43 2.72 1.82
N PHE A 49 -7.42 1.88 2.13
CA PHE A 49 -8.83 2.26 2.08
C PHE A 49 -9.49 2.39 3.46
N ARG A 50 -8.85 1.91 4.53
CA ARG A 50 -9.33 2.04 5.91
C ARG A 50 -8.42 2.92 6.75
N ASP A 51 -7.22 2.45 7.04
CA ASP A 51 -6.32 2.99 8.07
C ASP A 51 -5.86 4.42 7.75
N ARG A 52 -5.48 4.68 6.49
CA ARG A 52 -5.11 6.03 6.04
C ARG A 52 -6.30 6.97 6.06
N ILE A 53 -7.51 6.49 5.73
CA ILE A 53 -8.72 7.31 5.79
C ILE A 53 -9.11 7.63 7.24
N LEU A 54 -9.02 6.66 8.15
CA LEU A 54 -9.26 6.86 9.58
C LEU A 54 -8.25 7.85 10.19
N ALA A 55 -6.98 7.74 9.81
CA ALA A 55 -5.96 8.71 10.24
C ALA A 55 -6.28 10.13 9.72
N LEU A 56 -6.72 10.25 8.46
CA LEU A 56 -7.03 11.54 7.84
C LEU A 56 -8.20 12.22 8.54
N THR A 57 -9.28 11.47 8.72
CA THR A 57 -10.53 11.96 9.33
C THR A 57 -10.40 12.18 10.83
N SER A 58 -9.45 11.50 11.49
CA SER A 58 -9.06 11.81 12.88
C SER A 58 -8.28 13.12 12.97
N LYS A 59 -7.44 13.46 11.98
CA LYS A 59 -6.67 14.72 11.95
C LYS A 59 -7.57 15.90 11.55
N PHE A 60 -8.43 15.70 10.57
CA PHE A 60 -9.42 16.68 10.12
C PHE A 60 -10.83 16.08 10.21
N PRO A 61 -11.46 16.19 11.39
CA PRO A 61 -12.87 15.84 11.56
C PRO A 61 -13.78 16.50 10.52
N LYS A 62 -14.99 15.97 10.35
CA LYS A 62 -15.92 16.42 9.30
C LYS A 62 -16.29 17.90 9.41
N ASP A 63 -16.36 18.40 10.64
CA ASP A 63 -16.64 19.77 11.03
C ASP A 63 -15.37 20.61 11.24
N PHE A 64 -14.19 20.11 10.84
CA PHE A 64 -12.94 20.85 10.99
C PHE A 64 -12.96 22.15 10.19
N VAL A 65 -12.62 23.25 10.88
CA VAL A 65 -12.56 24.60 10.34
C VAL A 65 -11.10 25.05 10.33
N THR A 66 -10.65 25.66 9.24
CA THR A 66 -9.29 26.19 9.10
C THR A 66 -9.09 27.42 9.99
N LYS A 67 -7.84 27.90 10.09
CA LYS A 67 -7.50 29.11 10.86
C LYS A 67 -8.26 30.35 10.36
N ASP A 68 -8.61 30.38 9.08
CA ASP A 68 -9.34 31.47 8.43
C ASP A 68 -10.86 31.38 8.62
N GLY A 69 -11.36 30.38 9.35
CA GLY A 69 -12.79 30.21 9.64
C GLY A 69 -13.57 29.47 8.55
N GLU A 70 -12.90 28.93 7.54
CA GLU A 70 -13.53 28.18 6.43
C GLU A 70 -13.61 26.69 6.73
N ALA A 71 -14.66 26.02 6.25
CA ALA A 71 -14.78 24.56 6.37
C ALA A 71 -13.71 23.87 5.52
N PHE A 72 -12.87 23.04 6.15
CA PHE A 72 -11.79 22.33 5.47
C PHE A 72 -12.31 21.37 4.39
N TRP A 73 -13.45 20.70 4.65
CA TRP A 73 -14.10 19.79 3.70
C TRP A 73 -15.13 20.54 2.86
N SER A 74 -14.67 21.42 1.97
CA SER A 74 -15.51 22.21 1.07
C SER A 74 -14.97 22.23 -0.37
N GLY A 75 -15.82 22.63 -1.32
CA GLY A 75 -15.47 22.73 -2.74
C GLY A 75 -14.99 21.39 -3.32
N ALA A 76 -13.69 21.31 -3.66
CA ALA A 76 -13.07 20.11 -4.20
C ALA A 76 -12.68 19.07 -3.12
N LYS A 77 -12.58 19.46 -1.84
CA LYS A 77 -12.20 18.59 -0.72
C LYS A 77 -13.43 17.84 -0.20
N ARG A 78 -13.54 16.54 -0.51
CA ARG A 78 -14.64 15.68 -0.06
C ARG A 78 -14.25 14.91 1.18
N PHE A 79 -15.09 14.94 2.23
CA PHE A 79 -14.88 14.13 3.42
C PHE A 79 -14.95 12.64 3.06
N PRO A 80 -13.90 11.85 3.32
CA PRO A 80 -13.91 10.43 2.97
C PRO A 80 -14.50 9.55 4.07
N LEU A 81 -14.97 8.36 3.68
CA LEU A 81 -15.33 7.27 4.60
C LEU A 81 -14.38 6.09 4.44
N ALA A 82 -13.91 5.56 5.57
CA ALA A 82 -13.07 4.36 5.59
C ALA A 82 -13.88 3.15 5.11
N ALA A 83 -13.24 2.27 4.34
CA ALA A 83 -13.84 1.01 3.91
C ALA A 83 -13.49 -0.09 4.92
N ASP A 84 -14.50 -0.83 5.36
CA ASP A 84 -14.29 -2.11 6.05
C ASP A 84 -14.24 -3.23 5.01
N LEU A 85 -13.28 -4.14 5.15
CA LEU A 85 -13.16 -5.26 4.23
C LEU A 85 -14.39 -6.16 4.34
N ASP A 86 -14.97 -6.46 3.19
CA ASP A 86 -16.14 -7.31 3.02
C ASP A 86 -15.81 -8.30 1.91
N LEU A 87 -15.80 -9.59 2.25
CA LEU A 87 -15.45 -10.67 1.32
C LEU A 87 -16.61 -11.04 0.38
N ASP A 88 -17.83 -10.56 0.65
CA ASP A 88 -18.98 -10.70 -0.24
C ASP A 88 -19.10 -9.55 -1.24
N ASN A 89 -18.32 -8.48 -1.03
CA ASN A 89 -18.26 -7.37 -1.96
C ASN A 89 -17.35 -7.71 -3.16
N GLU A 90 -17.92 -7.73 -4.37
CA GLU A 90 -17.20 -8.08 -5.62
C GLU A 90 -15.99 -7.19 -5.88
N GLN A 91 -16.07 -5.90 -5.53
CA GLN A 91 -14.99 -4.94 -5.77
C GLN A 91 -13.83 -5.15 -4.78
N HIS A 92 -14.15 -5.46 -3.52
CA HIS A 92 -13.15 -5.81 -2.52
C HIS A 92 -12.44 -7.10 -2.91
N MET A 93 -13.21 -8.12 -3.30
CA MET A 93 -12.68 -9.40 -3.75
C MET A 93 -11.81 -9.25 -5.01
N SER A 94 -12.24 -8.45 -5.98
CA SER A 94 -11.46 -8.17 -7.20
C SER A 94 -10.10 -7.55 -6.88
N PHE A 95 -10.04 -6.63 -5.90
CA PHE A 95 -8.78 -6.07 -5.42
C PHE A 95 -7.88 -7.14 -4.81
N LEU A 96 -8.44 -7.98 -3.92
CA LEU A 96 -7.67 -9.03 -3.25
C LEU A 96 -7.10 -10.03 -4.26
N ILE A 97 -7.89 -10.48 -5.24
CA ILE A 97 -7.44 -11.40 -6.28
C ILE A 97 -6.29 -10.78 -7.08
N ALA A 98 -6.47 -9.56 -7.60
CA ALA A 98 -5.46 -8.93 -8.44
C ALA A 98 -4.16 -8.64 -7.65
N ALA A 99 -4.28 -8.05 -6.45
CA ALA A 99 -3.13 -7.74 -5.60
C ALA A 99 -2.38 -9.01 -5.17
N THR A 100 -3.09 -10.08 -4.82
CA THR A 100 -2.46 -11.36 -4.41
C THR A 100 -1.67 -11.98 -5.54
N ASN A 101 -2.22 -12.02 -6.76
CA ASN A 101 -1.53 -12.60 -7.90
C ASN A 101 -0.28 -11.80 -8.28
N ILE A 102 -0.36 -10.46 -8.26
CA ILE A 102 0.81 -9.59 -8.49
C ILE A 102 1.87 -9.81 -7.39
N LEU A 103 1.49 -9.83 -6.12
CA LEU A 103 2.42 -10.09 -5.01
C LEU A 103 3.05 -11.49 -5.11
N SER A 104 2.27 -12.49 -5.50
CA SER A 104 2.76 -13.86 -5.68
C SER A 104 3.77 -13.96 -6.80
N ALA A 105 3.54 -13.25 -7.92
CA ALA A 105 4.48 -13.17 -9.03
C ALA A 105 5.76 -12.45 -8.61
N ASN A 106 5.64 -11.31 -7.91
CA ASN A 106 6.78 -10.55 -7.40
C ASN A 106 7.64 -11.40 -6.47
N PHE A 107 7.04 -12.19 -5.58
CA PHE A 107 7.78 -13.02 -4.62
C PHE A 107 8.18 -14.40 -5.17
N GLY A 108 7.95 -14.67 -6.46
CA GLY A 108 8.31 -15.94 -7.09
C GLY A 108 7.47 -17.14 -6.65
N VAL A 109 6.33 -16.91 -6.00
CA VAL A 109 5.34 -17.95 -5.63
C VAL A 109 4.60 -18.44 -6.87
N THR A 110 4.32 -17.54 -7.80
CA THR A 110 3.81 -17.85 -9.14
C THR A 110 4.78 -17.34 -10.19
N PRO A 111 4.78 -17.90 -11.41
CA PRO A 111 5.53 -17.33 -12.52
C PRO A 111 5.15 -15.87 -12.77
N LEU A 112 6.09 -15.11 -13.32
CA LEU A 112 5.79 -13.78 -13.85
C LEU A 112 4.84 -13.89 -15.07
N PRO A 113 4.00 -12.87 -15.35
CA PRO A 113 3.10 -12.89 -16.51
C PRO A 113 3.81 -13.14 -17.85
N GLU A 114 5.06 -12.68 -18.00
CA GLU A 114 5.90 -12.88 -19.18
C GLU A 114 6.39 -14.34 -19.32
N GLU A 115 6.47 -15.07 -18.20
CA GLU A 115 6.88 -16.49 -18.16
C GLU A 115 5.67 -17.41 -18.35
N ALA A 116 4.61 -17.23 -17.55
CA ALA A 116 3.37 -17.98 -17.64
C ALA A 116 2.21 -17.25 -16.97
N MET A 117 1.09 -17.12 -17.67
CA MET A 117 -0.15 -16.57 -17.13
C MET A 117 -0.87 -17.58 -16.24
N VAL A 118 -1.57 -17.08 -15.21
CA VAL A 118 -2.52 -17.89 -14.43
C VAL A 118 -3.69 -18.27 -15.34
N PRO A 119 -4.01 -19.56 -15.55
CA PRO A 119 -5.11 -19.98 -16.42
C PRO A 119 -6.49 -19.47 -15.96
N LEU A 120 -7.44 -19.30 -16.88
CA LEU A 120 -8.78 -18.78 -16.57
C LEU A 120 -9.58 -19.63 -15.56
N GLY A 121 -9.32 -20.95 -15.50
CA GLY A 121 -9.98 -21.87 -14.57
C GLY A 121 -9.18 -22.19 -13.31
N ASP A 122 -8.06 -21.50 -13.06
CA ASP A 122 -7.24 -21.71 -11.86
C ASP A 122 -7.93 -21.11 -10.62
N GLU A 123 -7.85 -21.80 -9.48
CA GLU A 123 -8.40 -21.34 -8.20
C GLU A 123 -7.84 -19.97 -7.75
N LYS A 124 -6.65 -19.59 -8.23
CA LYS A 124 -6.05 -18.27 -7.99
C LYS A 124 -6.82 -17.11 -8.62
N ARG A 125 -7.85 -17.40 -9.44
CA ARG A 125 -8.82 -16.43 -9.96
C ARG A 125 -10.20 -16.56 -9.33
N ASP A 126 -10.44 -17.57 -8.51
CA ASP A 126 -11.77 -17.92 -7.99
C ASP A 126 -12.09 -17.14 -6.70
N PRO A 127 -13.13 -16.29 -6.70
CA PRO A 127 -13.63 -15.62 -5.49
C PRO A 127 -13.94 -16.58 -4.33
N ALA A 128 -14.46 -17.78 -4.62
CA ALA A 128 -14.86 -18.73 -3.59
C ALA A 128 -13.62 -19.34 -2.89
N TYR A 129 -12.56 -19.63 -3.65
CA TYR A 129 -11.27 -20.02 -3.09
C TYR A 129 -10.72 -18.94 -2.16
N PHE A 130 -10.74 -17.68 -2.60
CA PHE A 130 -10.26 -16.57 -1.80
C PHE A 130 -11.03 -16.40 -0.50
N LYS A 131 -12.36 -16.39 -0.59
CA LYS A 131 -13.25 -16.24 0.57
C LYS A 131 -12.99 -17.34 1.60
N ARG A 132 -13.04 -18.60 1.20
CA ARG A 132 -12.83 -19.75 2.11
C ARG A 132 -11.46 -19.69 2.79
N THR A 133 -10.41 -19.38 2.04
CA THR A 133 -9.04 -19.34 2.56
C THR A 133 -8.82 -18.19 3.54
N LEU A 134 -9.43 -17.02 3.30
CA LEU A 134 -9.36 -15.87 4.21
C LEU A 134 -10.22 -16.04 5.46
N GLU A 135 -11.39 -16.67 5.35
CA GLU A 135 -12.24 -16.99 6.51
C GLU A 135 -11.63 -18.05 7.43
N ALA A 136 -10.88 -18.99 6.87
CA ALA A 136 -10.15 -20.00 7.64
C ALA A 136 -8.90 -19.43 8.34
N ALA A 137 -8.42 -18.25 7.93
CA ALA A 137 -7.27 -17.61 8.55
C ALA A 137 -7.67 -16.96 9.90
N PRO A 138 -6.74 -16.90 10.87
CA PRO A 138 -6.99 -16.19 12.11
C PRO A 138 -7.33 -14.71 11.81
N PRO A 139 -8.23 -14.08 12.59
CA PRO A 139 -8.64 -12.70 12.36
C PRO A 139 -7.43 -11.77 12.24
N ALA A 140 -7.47 -10.86 11.26
CA ALA A 140 -6.48 -9.81 11.14
C ALA A 140 -6.38 -9.05 12.46
N ALA A 141 -5.16 -8.72 12.90
CA ALA A 141 -4.96 -7.94 14.11
C ALA A 141 -5.74 -6.61 14.02
N ALA A 142 -6.40 -6.22 15.11
CA ALA A 142 -7.14 -4.95 15.17
C ALA A 142 -6.26 -3.78 14.74
N PHE A 143 -6.87 -2.75 14.14
CA PHE A 143 -6.17 -1.53 13.75
C PHE A 143 -5.38 -0.96 14.93
N LYS A 144 -4.05 -0.98 14.82
CA LYS A 144 -3.16 -0.22 15.69
C LYS A 144 -2.57 0.88 14.85
N ARG A 145 -2.73 2.14 15.28
CA ARG A 145 -2.13 3.29 14.60
C ARG A 145 -0.62 3.06 14.48
N ARG A 146 -0.13 2.84 13.26
CA ARG A 146 1.31 2.62 13.00
C ARG A 146 1.96 3.96 12.67
N LYS A 147 3.16 4.21 13.19
CA LYS A 147 4.00 5.38 12.86
C LYS A 147 4.19 5.54 11.33
N SER A 148 4.18 4.43 10.59
CA SER A 148 4.22 4.42 9.12
C SER A 148 2.96 5.01 8.46
N VAL A 149 1.78 4.81 9.05
CA VAL A 149 0.52 5.40 8.56
C VAL A 149 0.50 6.89 8.84
N GLU A 150 0.98 7.32 10.01
CA GLU A 150 1.13 8.75 10.33
C GLU A 150 2.10 9.46 9.39
N LEU A 151 3.24 8.84 9.08
CA LEU A 151 4.24 9.42 8.18
C LEU A 151 3.72 9.51 6.73
N ALA A 152 3.05 8.45 6.25
CA ALA A 152 2.42 8.45 4.92
C ALA A 152 1.22 9.39 4.82
N MET A 153 0.58 9.71 5.95
CA MET A 153 -0.47 10.73 6.04
C MET A 153 0.11 12.14 6.00
N ALA A 154 1.18 12.40 6.75
CA ALA A 154 1.86 13.70 6.71
C ALA A 154 2.23 14.08 5.27
N ALA A 155 2.78 13.13 4.50
CA ALA A 155 3.12 13.32 3.10
C ALA A 155 1.91 13.52 2.16
N GLU A 156 0.74 12.96 2.46
CA GLU A 156 -0.49 13.16 1.66
C GLU A 156 -1.26 14.43 2.03
N VAL A 157 -1.06 14.93 3.25
CA VAL A 157 -1.77 16.08 3.82
C VAL A 157 -1.06 17.41 3.54
N ASP A 158 0.15 17.40 2.98
CA ASP A 158 0.84 18.58 2.43
C ASP A 158 0.11 19.25 1.23
N MET A 159 -1.17 18.94 1.03
CA MET A 159 -2.07 19.72 0.18
C MET A 159 -2.42 21.06 0.85
N ASP A 160 -1.55 22.03 0.57
CA ASP A 160 -1.69 23.49 0.58
C ASP A 160 -1.77 24.27 1.91
N ASP A 161 -2.17 23.69 3.05
CA ASP A 161 -2.40 24.47 4.29
C ASP A 161 -1.26 24.43 5.34
N ASP A 162 -0.22 23.61 5.15
CA ASP A 162 0.89 23.47 6.11
C ASP A 162 2.25 23.63 5.40
N LYS A 163 2.53 24.86 4.93
CA LYS A 163 3.82 25.22 4.31
C LYS A 163 5.01 25.26 5.28
N ASP A 164 4.79 24.90 6.55
CA ASP A 164 5.81 24.86 7.59
C ASP A 164 6.28 23.41 7.83
N ALA A 165 6.61 22.70 6.76
CA ALA A 165 7.44 21.50 6.87
C ALA A 165 8.88 21.93 7.20
N GLU A 166 9.13 22.29 8.47
CA GLU A 166 10.48 22.44 8.98
C GLU A 166 11.29 21.19 8.62
N VAL A 167 12.46 21.42 8.03
CA VAL A 167 13.41 20.36 7.69
C VAL A 167 13.93 19.76 9.00
N LYS A 168 13.22 18.76 9.54
CA LYS A 168 13.65 18.06 10.75
C LYS A 168 14.98 17.37 10.49
N GLU A 169 15.99 17.74 11.27
CA GLU A 169 17.29 17.06 11.26
C GLU A 169 17.12 15.61 11.73
N ALA A 170 17.97 14.70 11.22
CA ALA A 170 17.97 13.32 11.68
C ALA A 170 18.34 13.26 13.16
N THR A 171 17.55 12.53 13.94
CA THR A 171 17.75 12.36 15.37
C THR A 171 18.73 11.22 15.68
N ASP A 172 19.26 11.17 16.90
CA ASP A 172 20.07 10.02 17.36
C ASP A 172 19.25 8.71 17.35
N GLU A 173 17.93 8.79 17.54
CA GLU A 173 17.02 7.64 17.40
C GLU A 173 16.98 7.12 15.97
N ASP A 174 16.93 8.01 14.97
CA ASP A 174 16.95 7.62 13.56
C ASP A 174 18.27 6.91 13.20
N ALA A 175 19.39 7.39 13.74
CA ALA A 175 20.69 6.76 13.55
C ALA A 175 20.76 5.35 14.18
N ALA A 176 20.18 5.18 15.36
CA ALA A 176 20.08 3.88 16.03
C ALA A 176 19.18 2.90 15.25
N GLU A 177 18.05 3.37 14.73
CA GLU A 177 17.14 2.56 13.92
C GLU A 177 17.79 2.11 12.61
N VAL A 178 18.53 2.99 11.91
CA VAL A 178 19.30 2.61 10.72
C VAL A 178 20.29 1.48 11.04
N ALA A 179 21.01 1.58 12.16
CA ALA A 179 21.97 0.56 12.57
C ALA A 179 21.29 -0.78 12.85
N ASP A 180 20.13 -0.77 13.51
CA ASP A 180 19.36 -1.97 13.80
C ASP A 180 18.79 -2.62 12.52
N LEU A 181 18.18 -1.82 11.63
CA LEU A 181 17.68 -2.31 10.34
C LEU A 181 18.78 -2.95 9.50
N LEU A 182 19.97 -2.33 9.45
CA LEU A 182 21.13 -2.90 8.75
C LEU A 182 21.59 -4.21 9.38
N LYS A 183 21.60 -4.30 10.72
CA LYS A 183 21.96 -5.53 11.43
C LYS A 183 20.96 -6.65 11.11
N GLN A 184 19.66 -6.37 11.17
CA GLN A 184 18.61 -7.33 10.84
C GLN A 184 18.72 -7.79 9.37
N LEU A 185 18.89 -6.85 8.43
CA LEU A 185 19.05 -7.17 7.00
C LEU A 185 20.29 -8.02 6.71
N ARG A 186 21.43 -7.72 7.34
CA ARG A 186 22.68 -8.50 7.18
C ARG A 186 22.58 -9.92 7.74
N SER A 187 21.69 -10.15 8.70
CA SER A 187 21.48 -11.48 9.30
C SER A 187 20.56 -12.39 8.48
N ARG A 188 19.90 -11.85 7.45
CA ARG A 188 18.98 -12.60 6.58
C ARG A 188 19.76 -13.41 5.53
N HIS A 189 19.36 -14.66 5.34
CA HIS A 189 19.79 -15.46 4.20
C HIS A 189 18.87 -15.11 3.03
N VAL A 190 19.39 -14.36 2.05
CA VAL A 190 18.61 -13.83 0.91
C VAL A 190 18.63 -14.74 -0.32
N THR A 191 19.36 -15.86 -0.27
CA THR A 191 19.54 -16.75 -1.43
C THR A 191 18.25 -17.40 -1.91
N ASP A 192 17.29 -17.60 -1.01
CA ASP A 192 15.99 -18.23 -1.32
C ASP A 192 14.88 -17.19 -1.51
N ILE A 193 15.22 -15.90 -1.45
CA ILE A 193 14.26 -14.81 -1.59
C ILE A 193 14.26 -14.32 -3.04
N ARG A 194 13.16 -14.51 -3.76
CA ARG A 194 12.93 -13.92 -5.08
C ARG A 194 12.08 -12.66 -4.93
N ILE A 195 12.54 -11.56 -5.50
CA ILE A 195 11.76 -10.31 -5.63
C ILE A 195 11.94 -9.82 -7.06
N ALA A 196 10.90 -9.93 -7.87
CA ALA A 196 10.85 -9.46 -9.24
C ALA A 196 9.92 -8.24 -9.34
N PRO A 197 10.33 -7.18 -10.07
CA PRO A 197 9.43 -6.08 -10.38
C PRO A 197 8.33 -6.56 -11.34
N ALA A 198 7.12 -6.01 -11.19
CA ALA A 198 6.07 -6.17 -12.19
C ALA A 198 6.25 -5.11 -13.29
N ASP A 199 6.46 -5.55 -14.52
CA ASP A 199 6.53 -4.65 -15.68
C ASP A 199 5.11 -4.38 -16.19
N PHE A 200 4.66 -3.12 -16.07
CA PHE A 200 3.28 -2.78 -16.39
C PHE A 200 2.95 -2.98 -17.87
N GLU A 201 2.12 -3.98 -18.13
CA GLU A 201 1.49 -4.23 -19.43
C GLU A 201 -0.04 -4.07 -19.35
N LYS A 202 -0.62 -3.22 -20.21
CA LYS A 202 -2.06 -2.91 -20.25
C LYS A 202 -2.82 -3.74 -21.28
N ASP A 203 -2.13 -4.25 -22.29
CA ASP A 203 -2.73 -4.93 -23.44
C ASP A 203 -2.85 -6.45 -23.21
N GLN A 204 -2.31 -6.95 -22.10
CA GLN A 204 -2.51 -8.32 -21.63
C GLN A 204 -3.62 -8.41 -20.57
N ASP A 205 -4.80 -8.86 -20.96
CA ASP A 205 -5.97 -8.84 -20.07
C ASP A 205 -5.91 -9.87 -18.92
N LEU A 206 -5.00 -10.85 -18.98
CA LEU A 206 -4.89 -11.92 -17.98
C LEU A 206 -3.78 -11.70 -16.94
N ASN A 207 -3.03 -10.59 -17.00
CA ASN A 207 -1.90 -10.32 -16.10
C ASN A 207 -2.29 -9.63 -14.77
N PHE A 208 -3.58 -9.36 -14.55
CA PHE A 208 -4.12 -8.68 -13.36
C PHE A 208 -3.74 -7.20 -13.19
N HIS A 209 -2.96 -6.58 -14.08
CA HIS A 209 -2.51 -5.20 -13.91
C HIS A 209 -3.68 -4.20 -14.00
N ILE A 210 -4.45 -4.29 -15.09
CA ILE A 210 -5.64 -3.45 -15.26
C ILE A 210 -6.69 -3.80 -14.21
N ASP A 211 -6.83 -5.06 -13.82
CA ASP A 211 -7.79 -5.49 -12.80
C ASP A 211 -7.46 -4.84 -11.45
N PHE A 212 -6.17 -4.83 -11.07
CA PHE A 212 -5.69 -4.13 -9.87
C PHE A 212 -5.95 -2.63 -9.95
N ILE A 213 -5.59 -1.97 -11.05
CA ILE A 213 -5.80 -0.52 -11.23
C ILE A 213 -7.28 -0.17 -11.14
N THR A 214 -8.15 -0.93 -11.80
CA THR A 214 -9.60 -0.72 -11.76
C THR A 214 -10.14 -0.91 -10.35
N ALA A 215 -9.81 -2.01 -9.68
CA ALA A 215 -10.30 -2.26 -8.33
C ALA A 215 -9.79 -1.21 -7.33
N ALA A 216 -8.49 -0.90 -7.34
CA ALA A 216 -7.87 0.06 -6.43
C ALA A 216 -8.39 1.48 -6.65
N SER A 217 -8.50 1.93 -7.90
CA SER A 217 -9.02 3.27 -8.23
C SER A 217 -10.49 3.41 -7.84
N ASN A 218 -11.31 2.38 -8.11
CA ASN A 218 -12.71 2.38 -7.71
C ASN A 218 -12.89 2.34 -6.19
N LEU A 219 -12.02 1.64 -5.45
CA LEU A 219 -12.08 1.59 -3.98
C LEU A 219 -11.78 2.96 -3.40
N ARG A 220 -10.74 3.63 -3.90
CA ARG A 220 -10.43 5.00 -3.52
C ARG A 220 -11.55 5.96 -3.93
N ALA A 221 -12.13 5.80 -5.12
CA ALA A 221 -13.27 6.61 -5.55
C ALA A 221 -14.45 6.46 -4.57
N THR A 222 -14.72 5.24 -4.12
CA THR A 222 -15.77 4.93 -3.15
C THR A 222 -15.51 5.61 -1.80
N ASN A 223 -14.26 5.61 -1.30
CA ASN A 223 -13.91 6.35 -0.07
C ASN A 223 -14.34 7.82 -0.14
N TYR A 224 -14.25 8.46 -1.31
CA TYR A 224 -14.53 9.89 -1.49
C TYR A 224 -15.87 10.18 -2.18
N HIS A 225 -16.76 9.19 -2.28
CA HIS A 225 -18.06 9.33 -2.95
C HIS A 225 -17.93 9.81 -4.41
N ILE A 226 -16.90 9.33 -5.10
CA ILE A 226 -16.64 9.56 -6.52
C ILE A 226 -17.22 8.38 -7.30
N LYS A 227 -17.81 8.67 -8.46
CA LYS A 227 -18.35 7.65 -9.36
C LYS A 227 -17.23 6.71 -9.82
N THR A 228 -17.45 5.41 -9.70
CA THR A 228 -16.53 4.38 -10.18
C THR A 228 -16.46 4.35 -11.72
N ALA A 229 -15.36 3.81 -12.22
CA ALA A 229 -15.09 3.68 -13.64
C ALA A 229 -15.06 2.20 -14.06
N SER A 230 -15.42 1.93 -15.32
CA SER A 230 -15.31 0.59 -15.89
C SER A 230 -13.85 0.19 -16.11
N ARG A 231 -13.58 -1.12 -16.18
CA ARG A 231 -12.26 -1.66 -16.54
C ARG A 231 -11.71 -1.06 -17.84
N HIS A 232 -12.55 -0.93 -18.87
CA HIS A 232 -12.18 -0.31 -20.14
C HIS A 232 -11.77 1.16 -19.97
N THR A 233 -12.54 1.92 -19.20
CA THR A 233 -12.21 3.33 -18.90
C THR A 233 -10.89 3.46 -18.17
N CYS A 234 -10.64 2.62 -17.16
CA CYS A 234 -9.37 2.59 -16.43
C CYS A 234 -8.20 2.25 -17.35
N LYS A 235 -8.34 1.24 -18.22
CA LYS A 235 -7.31 0.84 -19.21
C LYS A 235 -6.94 1.99 -20.15
N MET A 236 -7.93 2.73 -20.66
CA MET A 236 -7.70 3.87 -21.55
C MET A 236 -6.98 5.04 -20.86
N ILE A 237 -7.21 5.25 -19.56
CA ILE A 237 -6.61 6.36 -18.80
C ILE A 237 -5.21 5.99 -18.29
N ALA A 238 -5.05 4.81 -17.71
CA ALA A 238 -3.81 4.36 -17.07
C ALA A 238 -2.72 3.94 -18.07
N GLY A 239 -3.08 3.74 -19.35
CA GLY A 239 -2.15 3.40 -20.41
C GLY A 239 -1.38 4.55 -21.05
N LYS A 240 -1.48 5.76 -20.47
CA LYS A 240 -0.75 6.97 -20.88
C LYS A 240 0.48 7.17 -20.00
#